data_AF-A0A899GBD9-F1
#
_entry.id   AF-A0A899GBD9-F1
#
_cell.length_a   1.000
_cell.length_b   1.000
_cell.length_c   1.000
_cell.angle_alpha   90.00
_cell.angle_beta   90.00
_cell.angle_gamma   90.00
#
_symmetry.space_group_name_H-M   'P 1'
#
loop_
_entity.id
_entity.type
_entity.pdbx_description
1 polymer ?
#
loop_
_entity_poly.entity_id
_entity_poly.type
_entity_poly.pdbx_seq_one_letter_code
_entity_poly.pdbx_strand_id
1 'polypeptide(L)'
;MKLLDLLVLTVIFLGYKAILILICTLSSFLYVYDTSTSFVLKQPENILQQIITSLMRWDNVYFVTLAHRGLLFEQEWAFGPGFPYLVRLFTDSIFFGKSLYNYALVSIIISHLFHFFSILILYHLTFKIYKSRDMAIVTSLLYVISPSGIFLSAGYSESLFSFVTFLGFIFFEEGYSFLAALAWCIASTIRSNVPQIPNFILSFPCIYLSVRSGAYLLKSKNRVQKFTEKLSLYYTTQLLLTILCICVMHVQIFTRMISYLPGIYWWLANYLLNDKPIFWVKIWVLYGMVQAVLFGAFLPPA
;
A
#
# COMPACT_ATOMS: atom_id res chain seq x y z
N MET A 1 -2.88 -22.16 1.38
CA MET A 1 -1.64 -21.82 2.10
C MET A 1 -1.41 -22.85 3.20
N LYS A 2 -0.18 -23.31 3.45
CA LYS A 2 0.07 -24.23 4.58
C LYS A 2 0.06 -23.44 5.90
N LEU A 3 -0.31 -24.08 7.01
CA LEU A 3 -0.32 -23.44 8.33
C LEU A 3 1.05 -22.85 8.70
N LEU A 4 2.13 -23.58 8.38
CA LEU A 4 3.49 -23.11 8.61
C LEU A 4 3.78 -21.79 7.87
N ASP A 5 3.33 -21.65 6.62
CA ASP A 5 3.54 -20.44 5.82
C ASP A 5 2.83 -19.24 6.45
N LEU A 6 1.59 -19.46 6.92
CA LEU A 6 0.83 -18.45 7.64
C LEU A 6 1.56 -18.02 8.93
N LEU A 7 2.02 -18.97 9.74
CA LEU A 7 2.75 -18.68 10.97
C LEU A 7 4.03 -17.89 10.72
N VAL A 8 4.83 -18.29 9.73
CA VAL A 8 6.05 -17.58 9.34
C VAL A 8 5.75 -16.14 8.92
N LEU A 9 4.75 -15.95 8.05
CA LEU A 9 4.35 -14.62 7.60
C LEU A 9 3.84 -13.75 8.76
N THR A 10 3.04 -14.32 9.67
CA THR A 10 2.52 -13.60 10.85
C THR A 10 3.65 -13.18 11.79
N VAL A 11 4.57 -14.09 12.14
CA VAL A 11 5.68 -13.78 13.07
C VAL A 11 6.59 -12.70 12.46
N ILE A 12 6.97 -12.83 11.20
CA ILE A 12 7.84 -11.86 10.53
C ILE A 12 7.12 -10.52 10.36
N PHE A 13 5.83 -10.53 10.04
CA PHE A 13 5.02 -9.31 9.99
C PHE A 13 5.01 -8.58 11.34
N LEU A 14 4.67 -9.27 12.42
CA LEU A 14 4.61 -8.66 13.76
C LEU A 14 5.98 -8.13 14.19
N GLY A 15 7.04 -8.92 14.00
CA GLY A 15 8.40 -8.51 14.31
C GLY A 15 8.86 -7.28 13.52
N TYR A 16 8.62 -7.26 12.21
CA TYR A 16 9.00 -6.13 11.37
C TYR A 16 8.20 -4.86 11.70
N LYS A 17 6.91 -4.99 12.00
CA LYS A 17 6.09 -3.84 12.43
C LYS A 17 6.54 -3.29 13.78
N ALA A 18 6.88 -4.16 14.74
CA ALA A 18 7.47 -3.72 16.00
C ALA A 18 8.77 -2.95 15.79
N ILE A 19 9.66 -3.41 14.91
CA ILE A 19 10.90 -2.72 14.55
C ILE A 19 10.61 -1.34 13.95
N LEU A 20 9.70 -1.24 12.97
CA LEU A 20 9.36 0.03 12.33
C LEU A 20 8.76 1.04 13.32
N ILE A 21 7.84 0.59 14.19
CA ILE A 21 7.24 1.42 15.23
C ILE A 21 8.33 1.91 16.19
N LEU A 22 9.20 1.01 16.64
CA LEU A 22 10.31 1.37 17.53
C LEU A 22 11.24 2.41 16.90
N ILE A 23 11.69 2.19 15.66
CA ILE A 23 12.54 3.13 14.93
C ILE A 23 11.85 4.49 14.80
N CYS A 24 10.58 4.49 14.41
CA CYS A 24 9.81 5.72 14.22
C CYS A 24 9.64 6.50 15.54
N THR A 25 9.27 5.80 16.62
CA THR A 25 9.10 6.41 17.95
C THR A 25 10.42 6.91 18.51
N LEU A 26 11.53 6.18 18.38
CA LEU A 26 12.84 6.66 18.83
C LEU A 26 13.33 7.85 18.01
N SER A 27 13.13 7.81 16.69
CA SER A 27 13.51 8.91 15.80
C SER A 27 12.65 10.16 16.04
N SER A 28 11.47 10.03 16.63
CA SER A 28 10.59 11.16 16.97
C SER A 28 11.17 12.13 18.00
N PHE A 29 12.18 11.70 18.76
CA PHE A 29 12.91 12.55 19.70
C PHE A 29 14.05 13.33 19.03
N LEU A 30 14.33 13.11 17.75
CA LEU A 30 15.26 13.91 16.96
C LEU A 30 14.63 15.25 16.57
N TYR A 31 15.39 16.08 15.85
CA TYR A 31 14.94 17.38 15.36
C TYR A 31 13.60 17.30 14.60
N VAL A 32 12.66 18.20 14.92
CA VAL A 32 11.32 18.23 14.32
C VAL A 32 11.31 19.20 13.13
N TYR A 33 11.41 18.67 11.91
CA TYR A 33 11.28 19.47 10.69
C TYR A 33 9.82 19.81 10.36
N ASP A 34 8.92 18.83 10.37
CA ASP A 34 7.46 19.00 10.21
C ASP A 34 6.75 19.16 11.57
N THR A 35 6.16 20.33 11.83
CA THR A 35 5.42 20.62 13.07
C THR A 35 3.91 20.38 12.95
N SER A 36 3.40 19.96 11.80
CA SER A 36 1.95 19.89 11.52
C SER A 36 1.17 19.06 12.55
N THR A 37 1.70 17.90 12.94
CA THR A 37 1.10 17.02 13.96
C THR A 37 0.93 17.72 15.31
N SER A 38 1.89 18.58 15.70
CA SER A 38 1.85 19.29 16.99
C SER A 38 0.79 20.38 17.07
N PHE A 39 0.31 20.88 15.91
CA PHE A 39 -0.81 21.83 15.85
C PHE A 39 -2.17 21.12 15.88
N VAL A 40 -2.22 19.86 15.44
CA VAL A 40 -3.46 19.09 15.30
C VAL A 40 -3.74 18.22 16.52
N LEU A 41 -2.73 17.52 17.03
CA LEU A 41 -2.83 16.72 18.24
C LEU A 41 -2.39 17.55 19.45
N LYS A 42 -3.05 17.31 20.59
CA LYS A 42 -2.56 17.80 21.89
C LYS A 42 -1.24 17.11 22.23
N GLN A 43 -0.50 17.65 23.20
CA GLN A 43 0.70 16.98 23.70
C GLN A 43 0.36 15.60 24.24
N PRO A 44 1.17 14.57 23.95
CA PRO A 44 0.89 13.20 24.36
C PRO A 44 1.03 13.06 25.88
N GLU A 45 0.00 12.51 26.51
CA GLU A 45 -0.07 12.31 27.97
C GLU A 45 0.48 10.95 28.41
N ASN A 46 0.62 10.00 27.47
CA ASN A 46 1.08 8.65 27.74
C ASN A 46 1.84 8.04 26.55
N ILE A 47 2.46 6.88 26.78
CA ILE A 47 3.30 6.19 25.79
C ILE A 47 2.51 5.83 24.52
N LEU A 48 1.25 5.44 24.65
CA LEU A 48 0.42 5.10 23.49
C LEU A 48 0.19 6.34 22.61
N GLN A 49 -0.13 7.48 23.20
CA GLN A 49 -0.26 8.75 22.48
C GLN A 49 1.08 9.18 21.86
N GLN A 50 2.21 8.96 22.53
CA GLN A 50 3.53 9.22 21.95
C GLN A 50 3.78 8.38 20.68
N ILE A 51 3.44 7.08 20.73
CA ILE A 51 3.56 6.19 19.57
C ILE A 51 2.63 6.67 18.45
N ILE A 52 1.37 7.00 18.75
CA ILE A 52 0.41 7.50 17.77
C ILE A 52 0.93 8.80 17.13
N THR A 53 1.39 9.76 17.94
CA THR A 53 1.99 11.01 17.45
C THR A 53 3.21 10.73 16.56
N SER A 54 4.03 9.72 16.89
CA SER A 54 5.16 9.33 16.03
C SER A 54 4.71 8.76 14.68
N LEU A 55 3.55 8.12 14.58
CA LEU A 55 3.03 7.52 13.34
C LEU A 55 2.06 8.43 12.55
N MET A 56 1.53 9.47 13.18
CA MET A 56 0.68 10.47 12.54
C MET A 56 1.52 11.63 12.00
N ARG A 57 1.97 11.53 10.75
CA ARG A 57 2.82 12.54 10.09
C ARG A 57 2.51 12.70 8.62
N TRP A 58 2.85 13.87 8.07
CA TRP A 58 2.63 14.21 6.65
C TRP A 58 1.18 13.94 6.23
N ASP A 59 0.96 13.21 5.14
CA ASP A 59 -0.37 12.89 4.61
C ASP A 59 -1.32 12.23 5.63
N ASN A 60 -0.80 11.52 6.63
CA ASN A 60 -1.63 10.91 7.68
C ASN A 60 -2.42 11.98 8.46
N VAL A 61 -1.85 13.19 8.62
CA VAL A 61 -2.56 14.30 9.26
C VAL A 61 -3.84 14.62 8.48
N TYR A 62 -3.78 14.62 7.14
CA TYR A 62 -4.96 14.82 6.29
C TYR A 62 -5.93 13.64 6.39
N PHE A 63 -5.46 12.39 6.32
CA PHE A 63 -6.37 11.23 6.44
C PHE A 63 -7.14 11.21 7.76
N VAL A 64 -6.48 11.49 8.88
CA VAL A 64 -7.11 11.53 10.21
C VAL A 64 -8.04 12.72 10.37
N THR A 65 -7.64 13.92 9.92
CA THR A 65 -8.50 15.11 10.01
C THR A 65 -9.74 14.98 9.11
N LEU A 66 -9.61 14.43 7.91
CA LEU A 66 -10.75 14.11 7.04
C LEU A 66 -11.66 13.05 7.67
N ALA A 67 -11.10 12.03 8.31
CA ALA A 67 -11.89 11.03 9.03
C ALA A 67 -12.68 11.68 10.18
N HIS A 68 -12.09 12.63 10.90
CA HIS A 68 -12.74 13.31 12.03
C HIS A 68 -13.81 14.33 11.59
N ARG A 69 -13.47 15.26 10.68
CA ARG A 69 -14.33 16.41 10.33
C ARG A 69 -14.88 16.43 8.91
N GLY A 70 -14.30 15.65 8.00
CA GLY A 70 -14.64 15.68 6.57
C GLY A 70 -13.90 16.79 5.83
N LEU A 71 -14.17 16.89 4.53
CA LEU A 71 -13.56 17.88 3.63
C LEU A 71 -14.00 19.29 4.00
N LEU A 72 -13.04 20.20 4.18
CA LEU A 72 -13.30 21.64 4.34
C LEU A 72 -12.64 22.49 3.25
N PHE A 73 -11.46 22.07 2.77
CA PHE A 73 -10.68 22.88 1.82
C PHE A 73 -10.37 22.11 0.54
N GLU A 74 -10.17 22.84 -0.56
CA GLU A 74 -9.98 22.31 -1.90
C GLU A 74 -8.68 21.49 -2.03
N GLN A 75 -7.60 21.88 -1.35
CA GLN A 75 -6.36 21.11 -1.39
C GLN A 75 -6.50 19.70 -0.78
N GLU A 76 -7.49 19.50 0.09
CA GLU A 76 -7.76 18.20 0.71
C GLU A 76 -8.35 17.21 -0.31
N TRP A 77 -8.80 17.69 -1.47
CA TRP A 77 -9.36 16.88 -2.56
C TRP A 77 -8.30 16.01 -3.23
N ALA A 78 -7.01 16.23 -2.91
CA ALA A 78 -5.92 15.33 -3.27
C ALA A 78 -6.04 13.94 -2.59
N PHE A 79 -6.76 13.83 -1.46
CA PHE A 79 -6.89 12.59 -0.69
C PHE A 79 -8.25 11.92 -0.91
N GLY A 80 -8.25 10.70 -1.45
CA GLY A 80 -9.47 9.93 -1.70
C GLY A 80 -10.31 9.67 -0.44
N PRO A 81 -11.66 9.63 -0.55
CA PRO A 81 -12.56 9.60 0.60
C PRO A 81 -12.69 8.20 1.22
N GLY A 82 -12.34 7.15 0.47
CA GLY A 82 -12.56 5.76 0.89
C GLY A 82 -11.86 5.38 2.19
N PHE A 83 -10.58 5.76 2.35
CA PHE A 83 -9.84 5.45 3.58
C PHE A 83 -10.31 6.28 4.79
N PRO A 84 -10.42 7.63 4.71
CA PRO A 84 -10.99 8.43 5.81
C PRO A 84 -12.40 7.99 6.23
N TYR A 85 -13.26 7.62 5.28
CA TYR A 85 -14.60 7.12 5.57
C TYR A 85 -14.56 5.84 6.38
N LEU A 86 -13.70 4.88 6.01
CA LEU A 86 -13.54 3.63 6.74
C LEU A 86 -13.02 3.88 8.17
N VAL A 87 -12.03 4.76 8.33
CA VAL A 87 -11.52 5.17 9.64
C VAL A 87 -12.64 5.77 10.49
N ARG A 88 -13.45 6.68 9.93
CA ARG A 88 -14.60 7.27 10.64
C ARG A 88 -15.60 6.20 11.08
N LEU A 89 -16.01 5.33 10.15
CA LEU A 89 -16.99 4.29 10.41
C LEU A 89 -16.59 3.43 11.61
N PHE A 90 -15.34 2.94 11.64
CA PHE A 90 -14.85 2.13 12.75
C PHE A 90 -14.66 2.94 14.03
N THR A 91 -14.14 4.16 13.95
CA THR A 91 -13.92 4.99 15.13
C THR A 91 -15.24 5.32 15.82
N ASP A 92 -16.23 5.79 15.06
CA ASP A 92 -17.56 6.17 15.58
C ASP A 92 -18.36 4.97 16.09
N SER A 93 -18.06 3.76 15.59
CA SER A 93 -18.69 2.52 16.06
C SER A 93 -18.07 1.95 17.34
N ILE A 94 -16.79 2.24 17.60
CA ILE A 94 -16.03 1.67 18.73
C ILE A 94 -15.94 2.66 19.90
N PHE A 95 -15.76 3.95 19.60
CA PHE A 95 -15.48 4.98 20.60
C PHE A 95 -16.62 5.99 20.67
N PHE A 96 -17.16 6.19 21.88
CA PHE A 96 -18.09 7.28 22.15
C PHE A 96 -17.40 8.66 22.14
N GLY A 97 -16.11 8.71 22.48
CA GLY A 97 -15.30 9.92 22.45
C GLY A 97 -14.67 10.15 21.07
N LYS A 98 -14.95 11.29 20.43
CA LYS A 98 -14.43 11.66 19.10
C LYS A 98 -13.07 12.38 19.16
N SER A 99 -12.13 11.85 19.95
CA SER A 99 -10.79 12.45 20.02
C SER A 99 -10.00 12.14 18.74
N LEU A 100 -9.16 13.08 18.28
CA LEU A 100 -8.27 12.85 17.12
C LEU A 100 -7.32 11.67 17.34
N TYR A 101 -6.91 11.41 18.59
CA TYR A 101 -6.12 10.25 18.95
C TYR A 101 -6.84 8.93 18.64
N ASN A 102 -8.17 8.86 18.81
CA ASN A 102 -8.94 7.65 18.48
C ASN A 102 -8.96 7.42 16.96
N TYR A 103 -9.19 8.46 16.15
CA TYR A 103 -9.15 8.34 14.69
C TYR A 103 -7.74 7.95 14.19
N ALA A 104 -6.68 8.50 14.79
CA ALA A 104 -5.30 8.16 14.46
C ALA A 104 -4.94 6.72 14.86
N LEU A 105 -5.39 6.25 16.03
CA LEU A 105 -5.20 4.85 16.44
C LEU A 105 -5.92 3.90 15.49
N VAL A 106 -7.18 4.19 15.14
CA VAL A 106 -7.96 3.36 14.22
C VAL A 106 -7.36 3.35 12.82
N SER A 107 -6.85 4.48 12.31
CA SER A 107 -6.16 4.51 11.01
C SER A 107 -4.91 3.63 11.01
N ILE A 108 -4.10 3.65 12.06
CA ILE A 108 -2.94 2.77 12.22
C ILE A 108 -3.36 1.29 12.25
N ILE A 109 -4.40 0.94 13.02
CA ILE A 109 -4.91 -0.44 13.11
C ILE A 109 -5.40 -0.91 11.73
N ILE A 110 -6.20 -0.11 11.04
CA ILE A 110 -6.68 -0.42 9.69
C ILE A 110 -5.50 -0.63 8.73
N SER A 111 -4.50 0.25 8.73
CA SER A 111 -3.33 0.10 7.86
C SER A 111 -2.54 -1.18 8.14
N HIS A 112 -2.41 -1.60 9.41
CA HIS A 112 -1.77 -2.88 9.76
C HIS A 112 -2.61 -4.09 9.32
N LEU A 113 -3.92 -4.08 9.60
CA LEU A 113 -4.82 -5.17 9.24
C LEU A 113 -4.86 -5.39 7.73
N PHE A 114 -5.05 -4.32 6.95
CA PHE A 114 -5.10 -4.42 5.50
C PHE A 114 -3.72 -4.70 4.88
N HIS A 115 -2.62 -4.30 5.52
CA HIS A 115 -1.30 -4.74 5.08
C HIS A 115 -1.16 -6.25 5.25
N PHE A 116 -1.55 -6.80 6.41
CA PHE A 116 -1.54 -8.24 6.62
C PHE A 116 -2.43 -8.98 5.62
N PHE A 117 -3.66 -8.51 5.39
CA PHE A 117 -4.53 -9.11 4.37
C PHE A 117 -3.93 -9.01 2.96
N SER A 118 -3.32 -7.89 2.59
CA SER A 118 -2.66 -7.75 1.30
C SER A 118 -1.49 -8.73 1.13
N ILE A 119 -0.75 -9.06 2.20
CA ILE A 119 0.29 -10.11 2.19
C ILE A 119 -0.32 -11.48 1.88
N LEU A 120 -1.47 -11.80 2.50
CA LEU A 120 -2.16 -13.06 2.27
C LEU A 120 -2.71 -13.14 0.83
N ILE A 121 -3.33 -12.07 0.32
CA ILE A 121 -3.84 -12.06 -1.05
C ILE A 121 -2.68 -12.15 -2.06
N LEU A 122 -1.57 -11.44 -1.83
CA LEU A 122 -0.39 -11.51 -2.69
C LEU A 122 0.22 -12.91 -2.69
N TYR A 123 0.26 -13.61 -1.55
CA TYR A 123 0.67 -15.01 -1.47
C TYR A 123 -0.18 -15.88 -2.42
N HIS A 124 -1.50 -15.76 -2.31
CA HIS A 124 -2.44 -16.57 -3.11
C HIS A 124 -2.35 -16.22 -4.59
N LEU A 125 -2.22 -14.93 -4.93
CA LEU A 125 -2.05 -14.46 -6.31
C LEU A 125 -0.77 -15.03 -6.92
N THR A 126 0.34 -14.95 -6.19
CA THR A 126 1.64 -15.45 -6.62
C THR A 126 1.61 -16.96 -6.82
N PHE A 127 1.06 -17.71 -5.85
CA PHE A 127 0.90 -19.16 -5.99
C PHE A 127 0.02 -19.52 -7.18
N LYS A 128 -1.03 -18.74 -7.43
CA LYS A 128 -1.94 -18.96 -8.55
C LYS A 128 -1.26 -18.79 -9.90
N ILE A 129 -0.41 -17.78 -10.04
CA ILE A 129 0.33 -17.46 -11.27
C ILE A 129 1.49 -18.44 -11.45
N TYR A 130 2.40 -18.54 -10.48
CA TYR A 130 3.65 -19.28 -10.65
C TYR A 130 3.56 -20.77 -10.31
N LYS A 131 2.46 -21.21 -9.67
CA LYS A 131 2.28 -22.60 -9.17
C LYS A 131 3.42 -23.08 -8.27
N SER A 132 4.16 -22.15 -7.66
CA SER A 132 5.30 -22.42 -6.78
C SER A 132 5.04 -21.85 -5.40
N ARG A 133 5.18 -22.69 -4.38
CA ARG A 133 5.09 -22.27 -2.97
C ARG A 133 6.23 -21.33 -2.61
N ASP A 134 7.43 -21.60 -3.11
CA ASP A 134 8.63 -20.84 -2.77
C ASP A 134 8.55 -19.43 -3.36
N MET A 135 8.06 -19.30 -4.60
CA MET A 135 7.73 -17.99 -5.18
C MET A 135 6.73 -17.24 -4.31
N ALA A 136 5.65 -17.90 -3.87
CA ALA A 136 4.60 -17.26 -3.09
C ALA A 136 5.10 -16.77 -1.73
N ILE A 137 5.82 -17.59 -0.97
CA ILE A 137 6.33 -17.21 0.35
C ILE A 137 7.41 -16.14 0.26
N VAL A 138 8.38 -16.25 -0.67
CA VAL A 138 9.45 -15.26 -0.83
C VAL A 138 8.87 -13.92 -1.27
N THR A 139 7.93 -13.90 -2.21
CA THR A 139 7.23 -12.67 -2.65
C THR A 139 6.52 -11.99 -1.47
N SER A 140 5.78 -12.76 -0.67
CA SER A 140 5.08 -12.23 0.50
C SER A 140 6.04 -11.70 1.58
N LEU A 141 7.18 -12.36 1.80
CA LEU A 141 8.21 -11.89 2.73
C LEU A 141 8.86 -10.59 2.28
N LEU A 142 9.21 -10.48 0.98
CA LEU A 142 9.74 -9.26 0.39
C LEU A 142 8.77 -8.09 0.48
N TYR A 143 7.46 -8.38 0.39
CA TYR A 143 6.41 -7.39 0.57
C TYR A 143 6.29 -6.92 2.03
N VAL A 144 6.39 -7.84 3.00
CA VAL A 144 6.42 -7.49 4.43
C VAL A 144 7.54 -6.49 4.71
N ILE A 145 8.74 -6.76 4.20
CA ILE A 145 9.95 -5.93 4.41
C ILE A 145 10.16 -4.86 3.32
N SER A 146 9.08 -4.43 2.67
CA SER A 146 9.14 -3.44 1.59
C SER A 146 9.66 -2.07 2.05
N PRO A 147 10.30 -1.30 1.16
CA PRO A 147 10.62 0.11 1.37
C PRO A 147 9.42 0.93 1.86
N SER A 148 8.23 0.67 1.28
CA SER A 148 6.97 1.28 1.70
C SER A 148 6.52 0.92 3.12
N GLY A 149 7.27 0.09 3.85
CA GLY A 149 6.87 -0.55 5.10
C GLY A 149 6.37 0.43 6.17
N ILE A 150 6.97 1.62 6.27
CA ILE A 150 6.53 2.67 7.21
C ILE A 150 5.20 3.29 6.79
N PHE A 151 4.95 3.53 5.50
CA PHE A 151 3.65 4.01 4.99
C PHE A 151 2.56 2.93 5.11
N LEU A 152 2.95 1.65 5.06
CA LEU A 152 2.06 0.52 5.31
C LEU A 152 1.85 0.24 6.82
N SER A 153 2.41 1.08 7.69
CA SER A 153 2.34 0.96 9.16
C SER A 153 1.73 2.21 9.78
N ALA A 154 2.15 3.39 9.32
CA ALA A 154 1.46 4.64 9.56
C ALA A 154 0.04 4.57 8.96
N GLY A 155 -0.89 5.32 9.55
CA GLY A 155 -2.32 5.33 9.21
C GLY A 155 -2.64 5.91 7.82
N TYR A 156 -2.06 5.34 6.77
CA TYR A 156 -2.23 5.75 5.39
C TYR A 156 -3.09 4.77 4.58
N SER A 157 -3.54 5.24 3.41
CA SER A 157 -4.40 4.52 2.50
C SER A 157 -3.72 3.42 1.67
N GLU A 158 -2.38 3.36 1.60
CA GLU A 158 -1.63 2.40 0.78
C GLU A 158 -1.98 0.95 1.08
N SER A 159 -2.05 0.57 2.36
CA SER A 159 -2.35 -0.82 2.75
C SER A 159 -3.73 -1.27 2.28
N LEU A 160 -4.74 -0.41 2.44
CA LEU A 160 -6.10 -0.67 2.00
C LEU A 160 -6.17 -0.73 0.47
N PHE A 161 -5.51 0.22 -0.21
CA PHE A 161 -5.44 0.26 -1.66
C PHE A 161 -4.76 -1.00 -2.23
N SER A 162 -3.63 -1.43 -1.67
CA SER A 162 -2.93 -2.67 -2.05
C SER A 162 -3.83 -3.89 -1.90
N PHE A 163 -4.52 -4.02 -0.77
CA PHE A 163 -5.44 -5.14 -0.55
C PHE A 163 -6.54 -5.22 -1.62
N VAL A 164 -7.26 -4.11 -1.84
CA VAL A 164 -8.37 -4.08 -2.82
C VAL A 164 -7.84 -4.28 -4.25
N THR A 165 -6.67 -3.75 -4.57
CA THR A 165 -6.02 -3.91 -5.87
C THR A 165 -5.65 -5.37 -6.13
N PHE A 166 -5.03 -6.04 -5.15
CA PHE A 166 -4.68 -7.46 -5.25
C PHE A 166 -5.91 -8.36 -5.30
N LEU A 167 -6.99 -8.01 -4.59
CA LEU A 167 -8.28 -8.69 -4.73
C LEU A 167 -8.81 -8.58 -6.17
N GLY A 168 -8.72 -7.40 -6.78
CA GLY A 168 -9.07 -7.22 -8.19
C GLY A 168 -8.26 -8.12 -9.11
N PHE A 169 -6.96 -8.27 -8.87
CA PHE A 169 -6.12 -9.22 -9.62
C PHE A 169 -6.56 -10.68 -9.40
N ILE A 170 -6.90 -11.10 -8.18
CA ILE A 170 -7.43 -12.44 -7.93
C ILE A 170 -8.71 -12.70 -8.73
N PHE A 171 -9.68 -11.78 -8.69
CA PHE A 171 -10.92 -11.91 -9.46
C PHE A 171 -10.66 -11.94 -10.96
N PHE A 172 -9.71 -11.14 -11.45
CA PHE A 172 -9.30 -11.16 -12.86
C PHE A 172 -8.66 -12.50 -13.26
N GLU A 173 -7.83 -13.08 -12.38
CA GLU A 173 -7.26 -14.40 -12.60
C GLU A 173 -8.31 -15.53 -12.56
N GLU A 174 -9.43 -15.32 -11.87
CA GLU A 174 -10.57 -16.25 -11.82
C GLU A 174 -11.54 -16.10 -12.99
N GLY A 175 -11.39 -15.03 -13.79
CA GLY A 175 -12.31 -14.72 -14.88
C GLY A 175 -13.56 -13.96 -14.43
N TYR A 176 -13.63 -13.53 -13.17
CA TYR A 176 -14.70 -12.67 -12.64
C TYR A 176 -14.44 -11.19 -12.99
N SER A 177 -14.47 -10.86 -14.28
CA SER A 177 -14.09 -9.52 -14.78
C SER A 177 -14.90 -8.38 -14.17
N PHE A 178 -16.20 -8.60 -13.91
CA PHE A 178 -17.04 -7.60 -13.24
C PHE A 178 -16.58 -7.32 -11.81
N LEU A 179 -16.29 -8.36 -11.02
CA LEU A 179 -15.79 -8.21 -9.65
C LEU A 179 -14.39 -7.59 -9.63
N ALA A 180 -13.53 -7.93 -10.60
CA ALA A 180 -12.23 -7.29 -10.76
C ALA A 180 -12.37 -5.78 -11.03
N ALA A 181 -13.23 -5.41 -11.98
CA ALA A 181 -13.50 -4.01 -12.30
C ALA A 181 -14.11 -3.26 -11.11
N LEU A 182 -15.05 -3.89 -10.39
CA LEU A 182 -15.64 -3.33 -9.18
C LEU A 182 -14.60 -3.10 -8.08
N ALA A 183 -13.71 -4.07 -7.85
CA ALA A 183 -12.63 -3.93 -6.89
C ALA A 183 -11.70 -2.76 -7.27
N TRP A 184 -11.28 -2.65 -8.52
CA TRP A 184 -10.44 -1.51 -8.96
C TRP A 184 -11.18 -0.17 -8.95
N CYS A 185 -12.50 -0.17 -9.19
CA CYS A 185 -13.33 1.01 -9.00
C CYS A 185 -13.34 1.46 -7.53
N ILE A 186 -13.52 0.53 -6.59
CA ILE A 186 -13.42 0.82 -5.15
C ILE A 186 -12.01 1.30 -4.79
N ALA A 187 -10.96 0.66 -5.33
CA ALA A 187 -9.57 1.09 -5.14
C ALA A 187 -9.36 2.55 -5.57
N SER A 188 -10.00 2.99 -6.67
CA SER A 188 -9.91 4.39 -7.10
C SER A 188 -10.43 5.37 -6.05
N THR A 189 -11.51 5.04 -5.33
CA THR A 189 -12.05 5.90 -4.26
C THR A 189 -11.13 6.02 -3.04
N ILE A 190 -10.15 5.13 -2.89
CA ILE A 190 -9.20 5.15 -1.77
C ILE A 190 -8.08 6.19 -2.02
N ARG A 191 -7.78 6.51 -3.28
CA ARG A 191 -6.68 7.43 -3.65
C ARG A 191 -7.11 8.65 -4.46
N SER A 192 -8.27 8.61 -5.11
CA SER A 192 -8.74 9.64 -6.02
C SER A 192 -10.14 10.13 -5.65
N ASN A 193 -10.43 11.39 -6.01
CA ASN A 193 -11.73 12.03 -5.86
C ASN A 193 -12.38 12.33 -7.22
N VAL A 194 -13.70 12.54 -7.22
CA VAL A 194 -14.53 13.00 -8.36
C VAL A 194 -13.93 14.18 -9.17
N PRO A 195 -13.31 15.21 -8.57
CA PRO A 195 -12.70 16.34 -9.29
C PRO A 195 -11.47 15.94 -10.10
N GLN A 196 -10.91 14.74 -9.87
CA GLN A 196 -9.83 14.17 -10.66
C GLN A 196 -10.35 13.43 -11.90
N ILE A 197 -11.67 13.30 -12.11
CA ILE A 197 -12.28 12.71 -13.31
C ILE A 197 -11.71 13.27 -14.63
N PRO A 198 -11.37 14.58 -14.77
CA PRO A 198 -10.69 15.08 -15.96
C PRO A 198 -9.35 14.39 -16.25
N ASN A 199 -8.60 13.98 -15.22
CA ASN A 199 -7.36 13.21 -15.39
C ASN A 199 -7.65 11.78 -15.90
N PHE A 200 -8.81 11.21 -15.57
CA PHE A 200 -9.26 9.93 -16.14
C PHE A 200 -9.61 10.06 -17.62
N ILE A 201 -10.19 11.19 -18.05
CA ILE A 201 -10.44 11.49 -19.47
C ILE A 201 -9.13 11.61 -20.25
N LEU A 202 -8.10 12.24 -19.67
CA LEU A 202 -6.74 12.28 -20.24
C LEU A 202 -6.14 10.87 -20.39
N SER A 203 -6.39 9.97 -19.44
CA SER A 203 -5.94 8.57 -19.50
C SER A 203 -6.84 7.64 -20.33
N PHE A 204 -7.97 8.14 -20.86
CA PHE A 204 -8.97 7.34 -21.57
C PHE A 204 -8.41 6.51 -22.74
N PRO A 205 -7.46 7.00 -23.56
CA PRO A 205 -6.86 6.17 -24.61
C PRO A 205 -6.15 4.92 -24.05
N CYS A 206 -5.44 5.05 -22.93
CA CYS A 206 -4.76 3.93 -22.27
C CYS A 206 -5.76 2.97 -21.60
N ILE A 207 -6.84 3.49 -21.01
CA ILE A 207 -7.94 2.67 -20.45
C ILE A 207 -8.64 1.90 -21.57
N TYR A 208 -8.99 2.56 -22.68
CA TYR A 208 -9.62 1.96 -23.85
C TYR A 208 -8.75 0.85 -24.45
N LEU A 209 -7.45 1.09 -24.65
CA LEU A 209 -6.50 0.09 -25.14
C LEU A 209 -6.35 -1.09 -24.18
N SER A 210 -6.35 -0.84 -22.87
CA SER A 210 -6.28 -1.90 -21.83
C SER A 210 -7.56 -2.76 -21.79
N VAL A 211 -8.73 -2.15 -21.96
CA VAL A 211 -10.01 -2.87 -22.07
C VAL A 211 -10.08 -3.67 -23.37
N ARG A 212 -9.61 -3.11 -24.49
CA ARG A 212 -9.59 -3.79 -25.80
C ARG A 212 -8.58 -4.94 -25.83
N SER A 213 -7.39 -4.77 -25.25
CA SER A 213 -6.41 -5.85 -25.12
C SER A 213 -6.93 -6.96 -24.20
N GLY A 214 -7.57 -6.62 -23.08
CA GLY A 214 -8.28 -7.57 -22.21
C GLY A 214 -9.40 -8.33 -22.92
N ALA A 215 -10.21 -7.66 -23.74
CA ALA A 215 -11.29 -8.29 -24.52
C ALA A 215 -10.77 -9.21 -25.64
N TYR A 216 -9.63 -8.88 -26.26
CA TYR A 216 -8.95 -9.73 -27.24
C TYR A 216 -8.41 -11.01 -26.57
N LEU A 217 -7.78 -10.86 -25.41
CA LEU A 217 -7.29 -11.95 -24.55
C LEU A 217 -8.38 -12.94 -24.11
N LEU A 218 -9.60 -12.45 -23.86
CA LEU A 218 -10.74 -13.29 -23.49
C LEU A 218 -11.23 -14.18 -24.65
N LYS A 219 -10.97 -13.78 -25.91
CA LYS A 219 -11.35 -14.53 -27.11
C LYS A 219 -10.27 -15.53 -27.58
N SER A 220 -9.06 -15.45 -27.04
CA SER A 220 -7.97 -16.39 -27.36
C SER A 220 -8.15 -17.75 -26.67
N LYS A 221 -8.11 -18.84 -27.46
CA LYS A 221 -8.30 -20.23 -26.98
C LYS A 221 -7.02 -20.89 -26.43
N ASN A 222 -5.84 -20.28 -26.62
CA ASN A 222 -4.56 -20.89 -26.22
C ASN A 222 -4.18 -20.55 -24.77
N ARG A 223 -4.12 -21.56 -23.91
CA ARG A 223 -3.86 -21.41 -22.47
C ARG A 223 -2.43 -20.94 -22.14
N VAL A 224 -1.44 -21.39 -22.92
CA VAL A 224 -0.03 -20.98 -22.78
C VAL A 224 0.15 -19.54 -23.21
N GLN A 225 -0.44 -19.15 -24.35
CA GLN A 225 -0.43 -17.78 -24.85
C GLN A 225 -1.12 -16.82 -23.87
N LYS A 226 -2.27 -17.23 -23.30
CA LYS A 226 -2.99 -16.47 -22.27
C LYS A 226 -2.18 -16.30 -20.97
N PHE A 227 -1.30 -17.25 -20.63
CA PHE A 227 -0.44 -17.17 -19.44
C PHE A 227 0.71 -16.18 -19.64
N THR A 228 1.46 -16.28 -20.74
CA THR A 228 2.53 -15.33 -21.07
C THR A 228 2.00 -13.91 -21.29
N GLU A 229 0.83 -13.75 -21.90
CA GLU A 229 0.21 -12.44 -22.12
C GLU A 229 -0.38 -11.81 -20.84
N LYS A 230 -0.90 -12.61 -19.90
CA LYS A 230 -1.32 -12.08 -18.58
C LYS A 230 -0.12 -11.65 -17.74
N LEU A 231 0.93 -12.46 -17.72
CA LEU A 231 2.16 -12.10 -17.00
C LEU A 231 2.79 -10.83 -17.58
N SER A 232 2.79 -10.69 -18.91
CA SER A 232 3.27 -9.47 -19.57
C SER A 232 2.42 -8.24 -19.23
N LEU A 233 1.12 -8.38 -18.99
CA LEU A 233 0.26 -7.27 -18.55
C LEU A 233 0.71 -6.69 -17.20
N TYR A 234 1.07 -7.51 -16.22
CA TYR A 234 1.58 -7.04 -14.91
C TYR A 234 2.90 -6.28 -15.05
N TYR A 235 3.85 -6.78 -15.84
CA TYR A 235 5.12 -6.08 -16.06
C TYR A 235 4.96 -4.82 -16.92
N THR A 236 4.04 -4.84 -17.90
CA THR A 236 3.75 -3.67 -18.75
C THR A 236 3.10 -2.56 -17.94
N THR A 237 2.11 -2.88 -17.10
CA THR A 237 1.48 -1.91 -16.20
C THR A 237 2.48 -1.32 -15.20
N GLN A 238 3.35 -2.14 -14.62
CA GLN A 238 4.45 -1.67 -13.77
C GLN A 238 5.40 -0.73 -14.52
N LEU A 239 5.80 -1.06 -15.75
CA LEU A 239 6.70 -0.23 -16.55
C LEU A 239 6.08 1.12 -16.90
N LEU A 240 4.82 1.12 -17.35
CA LEU A 240 4.07 2.35 -17.66
C LEU A 240 3.93 3.25 -16.42
N LEU A 241 3.59 2.67 -15.26
CA LEU A 241 3.52 3.41 -14.01
C LEU A 241 4.87 3.95 -13.58
N THR A 242 5.96 3.21 -13.79
CA THR A 242 7.32 3.67 -13.50
C THR A 242 7.71 4.86 -14.38
N ILE A 243 7.41 4.81 -15.69
CA ILE A 243 7.65 5.91 -16.63
C ILE A 243 6.84 7.14 -16.21
N LEU A 244 5.54 6.97 -15.92
CA LEU A 244 4.70 8.04 -15.43
C LEU A 244 5.23 8.64 -14.13
N CYS A 245 5.74 7.81 -13.23
CA CYS A 245 6.36 8.27 -11.98
C CYS A 245 7.60 9.11 -12.20
N ILE A 246 8.46 8.76 -13.16
CA ILE A 246 9.68 9.52 -13.46
C ILE A 246 9.34 10.83 -14.18
N CYS A 247 8.36 10.81 -15.08
CA CYS A 247 8.04 11.95 -15.95
C CYS A 247 7.09 12.98 -15.32
N VAL A 248 6.17 12.55 -14.45
CA VAL A 248 5.04 13.38 -14.00
C VAL A 248 4.95 13.48 -12.49
N MET A 249 5.31 12.43 -11.76
CA MET A 249 5.20 12.41 -10.30
C MET A 249 6.54 12.69 -9.65
N HIS A 250 6.50 13.15 -8.40
CA HIS A 250 7.72 13.19 -7.61
C HIS A 250 8.18 11.75 -7.34
N VAL A 251 9.48 11.46 -7.49
CA VAL A 251 10.06 10.10 -7.37
C VAL A 251 9.74 9.41 -6.03
N GLN A 252 9.43 10.18 -5.00
CA GLN A 252 9.09 9.71 -3.67
C GLN A 252 7.69 9.08 -3.59
N ILE A 253 6.77 9.50 -4.46
CA ILE A 253 5.44 8.88 -4.61
C ILE A 253 5.60 7.44 -5.12
N PHE A 254 6.62 7.17 -5.94
CA PHE A 254 6.88 5.83 -6.46
C PHE A 254 7.20 4.83 -5.35
N THR A 255 7.94 5.24 -4.32
CA THR A 255 8.30 4.35 -3.21
C THR A 255 7.08 3.84 -2.44
N ARG A 256 6.01 4.63 -2.40
CA ARG A 256 4.69 4.24 -1.87
C ARG A 256 3.92 3.39 -2.88
N MET A 257 4.00 3.72 -4.17
CA MET A 257 3.33 2.97 -5.23
C MET A 257 3.80 1.52 -5.35
N ILE A 258 5.06 1.26 -5.02
CA ILE A 258 5.63 -0.10 -5.01
C ILE A 258 4.79 -1.07 -4.17
N SER A 259 4.04 -0.61 -3.15
CA SER A 259 3.23 -1.47 -2.29
C SER A 259 2.11 -2.23 -3.00
N TYR A 260 1.70 -1.82 -4.21
CA TYR A 260 0.63 -2.47 -4.97
C TYR A 260 1.06 -2.91 -6.37
N LEU A 261 2.36 -2.99 -6.61
CA LEU A 261 2.93 -3.49 -7.87
C LEU A 261 3.47 -4.91 -7.65
N PRO A 262 2.71 -5.98 -7.93
CA PRO A 262 3.14 -7.34 -7.61
C PRO A 262 4.40 -7.77 -8.40
N GLY A 263 4.62 -7.21 -9.60
CA GLY A 263 5.71 -7.57 -10.49
C GLY A 263 7.12 -7.33 -9.92
N ILE A 264 7.33 -6.29 -9.12
CA ILE A 264 8.65 -6.01 -8.52
C ILE A 264 9.02 -7.08 -7.49
N TYR A 265 8.03 -7.54 -6.72
CA TYR A 265 8.22 -8.61 -5.75
C TYR A 265 8.43 -9.95 -6.44
N TRP A 266 7.71 -10.23 -7.53
CA TRP A 266 7.93 -11.44 -8.31
C TRP A 266 9.31 -11.47 -8.95
N TRP A 267 9.77 -10.35 -9.51
CA TRP A 267 11.11 -10.26 -10.07
C TRP A 267 12.17 -10.48 -9.00
N LEU A 268 12.06 -9.82 -7.85
CA LEU A 268 13.04 -9.94 -6.77
C LEU A 268 13.00 -11.34 -6.12
N ALA A 269 11.82 -11.95 -5.98
CA ALA A 269 11.69 -13.33 -5.50
C ALA A 269 12.33 -14.32 -6.47
N ASN A 270 12.06 -14.17 -7.77
CA ASN A 270 12.69 -15.01 -8.80
C ASN A 270 14.20 -14.79 -8.86
N TYR A 271 14.68 -13.57 -8.67
CA TYR A 271 16.11 -13.26 -8.60
C TYR A 271 16.78 -14.03 -7.45
N LEU A 272 16.17 -14.04 -6.26
CA LEU A 272 16.70 -14.77 -5.09
C LEU A 272 16.64 -16.29 -5.24
N LEU A 273 15.55 -16.82 -5.78
CA LEU A 273 15.35 -18.25 -5.93
C LEU A 273 16.25 -18.88 -7.00
N ASN A 274 16.86 -18.07 -7.87
CA ASN A 274 17.85 -18.51 -8.85
C ASN A 274 19.29 -18.28 -8.35
N ASP A 275 19.50 -18.44 -7.03
CA ASP A 275 20.80 -18.36 -6.33
C ASP A 275 21.61 -17.09 -6.63
N LYS A 276 20.94 -15.97 -6.88
CA LYS A 276 21.61 -14.68 -7.08
C LYS A 276 21.98 -14.03 -5.74
N PRO A 277 23.02 -13.18 -5.72
CA PRO A 277 23.46 -12.50 -4.49
C PRO A 277 22.32 -11.68 -3.86
N ILE A 278 22.20 -11.69 -2.54
CA ILE A 278 21.17 -10.94 -1.80
C ILE A 278 21.35 -9.41 -1.82
N PHE A 279 22.19 -8.87 -2.72
CA PHE A 279 22.54 -7.46 -2.81
C PHE A 279 21.31 -6.55 -2.89
N TRP A 280 20.39 -6.83 -3.82
CA TRP A 280 19.18 -6.01 -3.98
C TRP A 280 18.24 -6.08 -2.77
N VAL A 281 18.20 -7.21 -2.05
CA VAL A 281 17.42 -7.34 -0.80
C VAL A 281 18.05 -6.53 0.32
N LYS A 282 19.38 -6.48 0.42
CA LYS A 282 20.05 -5.62 1.41
C LYS A 282 19.69 -4.15 1.16
N ILE A 283 19.73 -3.70 -0.09
CA ILE A 283 19.32 -2.34 -0.46
C ILE A 283 17.83 -2.12 -0.14
N TRP A 284 16.99 -3.08 -0.50
CA TRP A 284 15.54 -3.06 -0.25
C TRP A 284 15.20 -2.81 1.23
N VAL A 285 15.82 -3.59 2.13
CA VAL A 285 15.62 -3.47 3.58
C VAL A 285 16.27 -2.21 4.12
N LEU A 286 17.51 -1.91 3.74
CA LEU A 286 18.22 -0.72 4.20
C LEU A 286 17.45 0.55 3.86
N TYR A 287 16.95 0.65 2.63
CA TYR A 287 16.18 1.79 2.17
C TYR A 287 14.88 1.95 2.96
N GLY A 288 14.15 0.85 3.26
CA GLY A 288 12.99 0.89 4.14
C GLY A 288 13.30 1.35 5.57
N MET A 289 14.43 0.93 6.14
CA MET A 289 14.87 1.38 7.47
C MET A 289 15.24 2.86 7.49
N VAL A 290 15.96 3.34 6.47
CA VAL A 290 16.29 4.76 6.31
C VAL A 290 15.01 5.58 6.19
N GLN A 291 14.03 5.14 5.39
CA GLN A 291 12.73 5.82 5.31
C GLN A 291 12.01 5.88 6.66
N ALA A 292 12.05 4.81 7.46
CA ALA A 292 11.44 4.81 8.79
C ALA A 292 12.11 5.82 9.74
N VAL A 293 13.44 5.93 9.69
CA VAL A 293 14.20 6.93 10.44
C VAL A 293 13.85 8.35 9.98
N LEU A 294 13.89 8.62 8.67
CA LEU A 294 13.56 9.94 8.12
C LEU A 294 12.13 10.36 8.48
N PHE A 295 11.17 9.46 8.28
CA PHE A 295 9.77 9.66 8.65
C PHE A 295 9.63 10.01 10.14
N GLY A 296 10.27 9.22 11.01
CA GLY A 296 10.27 9.44 12.46
C GLY A 296 11.03 10.70 12.88
N ALA A 297 12.04 11.13 12.14
CA ALA A 297 12.79 12.37 12.38
C ALA A 297 12.09 13.61 11.79
N PHE A 298 10.82 13.49 11.36
CA PHE A 298 10.05 14.56 10.72
C PHE A 298 10.68 15.13 9.44
N LEU A 299 11.75 14.52 8.96
CA LEU A 299 12.31 14.83 7.66
C LEU A 299 11.36 14.24 6.62
N PRO A 300 11.25 14.87 5.43
CA PRO A 300 10.59 14.20 4.34
C PRO A 300 11.32 12.87 4.16
N PRO A 301 10.69 11.70 4.44
CA PRO A 301 11.24 10.41 3.96
C PRO A 301 11.22 10.34 2.42
N ALA A 302 10.56 11.35 1.86
CA ALA A 302 10.74 11.96 0.59
C ALA A 302 12.20 12.41 0.37
#